data_AF-A0ABD5DXZ1-F1
#
_entry.id   AF-A0ABD5DXZ1-F1
#
_cell.length_a   1.000
_cell.length_b   1.000
_cell.length_c   1.000
_cell.angle_alpha   90.00
_cell.angle_beta   90.00
_cell.angle_gamma   90.00
#
_symmetry.space_group_name_H-M   'P 1'
#
loop_
_entity.id
_entity.type
_entity.pdbx_description
1 polymer ?
#
loop_
_entity_poly.entity_id
_entity_poly.type
_entity_poly.pdbx_seq_one_letter_code
_entity_poly.pdbx_strand_id
1 'polypeptide(L)' 'MLDRLEQKFGPLAQCRAVNYWRNLSSNMLSRMMCDALHATDSGDGVIFLTDKTGAAPYRAAALMSQKHTHCEVISGVSYP' A
#
# COMPACT_ATOMS: atom_id res chain seq x y z
N MET A 1 8.26 -4.63 7.28
CA MET A 1 7.15 -4.25 8.20
C MET A 1 6.10 -5.35 8.25
N LEU A 2 5.55 -5.78 7.11
CA LEU A 2 4.58 -6.87 7.04
C LEU A 2 5.05 -8.14 7.76
N ASP A 3 6.26 -8.63 7.47
CA ASP A 3 6.80 -9.84 8.12
C ASP A 3 6.82 -9.76 9.66
N ARG A 4 7.11 -8.57 10.21
CA ARG A 4 7.10 -8.34 11.67
C ARG A 4 5.68 -8.33 12.24
N LEU A 5 4.72 -7.81 11.49
CA LEU A 5 3.31 -7.85 11.87
C LEU A 5 2.79 -9.29 11.84
N GLU A 6 3.14 -10.06 10.82
CA GLU A 6 2.74 -11.47 10.71
C GLU A 6 3.37 -12.33 11.80
N GLN A 7 4.63 -12.08 12.17
CA GLN A 7 5.26 -12.74 13.31
C GLN A 7 4.56 -12.45 14.64
N LYS A 8 4.02 -11.25 14.82
CA LYS A 8 3.40 -10.82 16.08
C LYS A 8 1.91 -11.18 16.18
N PHE A 9 1.19 -11.12 15.07
CA PHE A 9 -0.28 -11.22 15.03
C PHE A 9 -0.78 -12.44 14.24
N GLY A 10 0.11 -13.23 13.63
CA GLY A 10 -0.25 -14.34 12.76
C GLY A 10 -0.50 -13.89 11.30
N PRO A 11 -0.95 -14.81 10.43
CA PRO A 11 -1.12 -14.53 9.01
C PRO A 11 -2.12 -13.38 8.75
N LEU A 12 -1.69 -12.37 7.98
CA LEU A 12 -2.52 -11.22 7.65
C LEU A 12 -3.04 -11.33 6.20
N ALA A 13 -4.12 -12.10 6.01
CA ALA A 13 -4.66 -12.43 4.69
C ALA A 13 -4.96 -11.21 3.79
N GLN A 14 -5.35 -10.08 4.38
CA GLN A 14 -5.71 -8.85 3.69
C GLN A 14 -4.60 -7.79 3.70
N CYS A 15 -3.36 -8.16 4.03
CA CYS A 15 -2.22 -7.26 3.98
C CYS A 15 -1.28 -7.60 2.82
N ARG A 16 -0.87 -6.58 2.08
CA ARG A 16 0.12 -6.70 1.00
C ARG A 16 1.19 -5.63 1.14
N ALA A 17 2.44 -6.07 1.03
CA ALA A 17 3.60 -5.19 0.98
C ALA A 17 3.97 -4.91 -0.48
N VAL A 18 4.01 -3.63 -0.85
CA VAL A 18 4.49 -3.18 -2.16
C VAL A 18 5.83 -2.48 -1.96
N ASN A 19 6.90 -3.05 -2.52
CA ASN A 19 8.24 -2.50 -2.39
C ASN A 19 8.62 -1.67 -3.64
N TYR A 20 9.18 -0.48 -3.41
CA TYR A 20 9.59 0.44 -4.47
C TYR A 20 11.11 0.65 -4.47
N TRP A 21 11.74 0.41 -5.63
CA TRP A 21 13.19 0.46 -5.82
C TRP A 21 13.56 1.48 -6.91
N ARG A 22 14.82 1.95 -6.93
CA ARG A 22 15.28 3.01 -7.85
C ARG A 22 15.04 2.72 -9.34
N ASN A 23 15.01 1.45 -9.75
CA ASN A 23 14.83 1.06 -11.15
C ASN A 23 13.38 0.73 -11.51
N LEU A 24 12.44 0.94 -10.58
CA LEU A 24 11.04 0.65 -10.80
C LEU A 24 10.33 1.87 -11.40
N SER A 25 9.76 1.70 -12.59
CA SER A 25 9.03 2.79 -13.26
C SER A 25 7.73 3.11 -12.53
N SER A 26 7.24 4.34 -12.69
CA SER A 26 5.96 4.75 -12.09
C SER A 26 4.78 3.92 -12.61
N ASN A 27 4.83 3.45 -13.86
CA ASN A 27 3.81 2.55 -14.42
C ASN A 27 3.85 1.17 -13.76
N MET A 28 5.04 0.62 -13.50
CA MET A 28 5.16 -0.66 -12.79
C MET A 28 4.65 -0.53 -11.37
N LEU A 29 4.99 0.55 -10.67
CA LEU A 29 4.48 0.82 -9.33
C LEU A 29 2.96 0.90 -9.32
N SER A 30 2.37 1.62 -10.28
CA SER A 30 0.91 1.76 -10.37
C SER A 30 0.22 0.42 -10.59
N ARG A 31 0.80 -0.48 -11.40
CA ARG A 31 0.27 -1.84 -11.60
C ARG A 31 0.36 -2.66 -10.32
N MET A 32 1.53 -2.68 -9.67
CA MET A 32 1.72 -3.40 -8.42
C MET A 32 0.77 -2.92 -7.31
N MET A 33 0.52 -1.62 -7.23
CA MET A 33 -0.44 -1.05 -6.28
C MET A 33 -1.88 -1.46 -6.60
N CYS A 34 -2.24 -1.56 -7.88
CA CYS A 34 -3.56 -1.99 -8.32
C CYS A 34 -3.79 -3.48 -8.01
N ASP A 35 -2.79 -4.31 -8.28
CA ASP A 35 -2.81 -5.73 -7.96
C ASP A 35 -2.92 -5.94 -6.44
N ALA A 36 -2.20 -5.15 -5.66
CA ALA A 36 -2.27 -5.19 -4.19
C ALA A 36 -3.63 -4.74 -3.67
N LEU A 37 -4.22 -3.66 -4.21
CA LEU A 37 -5.56 -3.22 -3.85
C LEU A 37 -6.57 -4.33 -4.12
N HIS A 38 -6.57 -4.91 -5.32
CA HIS A 38 -7.51 -5.98 -5.67
C HIS A 38 -7.35 -7.22 -4.79
N ALA A 39 -6.11 -7.57 -4.41
CA ALA A 39 -5.84 -8.72 -3.56
C ALA A 39 -6.15 -8.52 -2.07
N THR A 40 -6.40 -7.28 -1.63
CA THR A 40 -6.64 -6.95 -0.21
C THR A 40 -8.07 -6.51 0.06
N ASP A 41 -8.73 -5.92 -0.94
CA ASP A 41 -10.09 -5.42 -0.85
C ASP A 41 -11.11 -6.56 -0.64
N SER A 42 -11.80 -6.54 0.51
CA SER A 42 -12.93 -7.42 0.81
C SER A 42 -14.30 -6.78 0.55
N GLY A 43 -14.34 -5.55 0.05
CA GLY A 43 -15.54 -4.75 -0.17
C GLY A 43 -15.73 -3.59 0.82
N ASP A 44 -14.91 -3.50 1.86
CA ASP A 44 -14.95 -2.42 2.86
C ASP A 44 -14.00 -1.26 2.54
N GLY A 45 -13.21 -1.40 1.46
CA GLY A 45 -12.18 -0.44 1.09
C GLY A 45 -10.78 -0.84 1.57
N VAL A 46 -9.80 0.00 1.22
CA VAL A 46 -8.37 -0.29 1.42
C VAL A 46 -7.65 0.94 1.96
N ILE A 47 -6.80 0.72 2.98
CA ILE A 47 -5.91 1.75 3.52
C ILE A 47 -4.50 1.51 3.02
N PHE A 48 -3.93 2.50 2.34
CA PHE A 48 -2.53 2.49 1.93
C PHE A 48 -1.65 3.10 3.03
N LEU A 49 -0.67 2.31 3.49
CA LEU A 49 0.33 2.77 4.46
C LEU A 49 1.64 3.06 3.73
N THR A 50 2.15 4.29 3.86
CA THR A 50 3.37 4.74 3.18
C THR A 50 4.37 5.32 4.16
N ASP A 51 5.65 5.16 3.83
CA ASP A 51 6.78 5.59 4.65
C ASP A 51 7.02 7.11 4.57
N LYS A 52 7.02 7.68 3.36
CA LYS A 52 7.42 9.08 3.13
C LYS A 52 6.41 9.85 2.30
N THR A 53 5.94 10.97 2.83
CA THR A 53 5.03 11.88 2.14
C THR A 53 5.68 12.48 0.90
N GLY A 54 4.94 12.54 -0.21
CA GLY A 54 5.40 13.06 -1.50
C GLY A 54 6.30 12.12 -2.31
N ALA A 55 6.75 11.00 -1.74
CA ALA A 55 7.50 9.98 -2.47
C ALA A 55 6.63 9.25 -3.50
N ALA A 56 7.25 8.52 -4.43
CA ALA A 56 6.52 7.84 -5.50
C ALA A 56 5.42 6.88 -5.00
N PRO A 57 5.63 6.04 -3.96
CA PRO A 57 4.56 5.21 -3.39
C PRO A 57 3.40 6.04 -2.83
N TYR A 58 3.69 7.11 -2.09
CA TYR A 58 2.67 8.03 -1.58
C TYR A 58 1.85 8.66 -2.69
N ARG A 59 2.49 9.17 -3.75
CA ARG A 59 1.77 9.80 -4.88
C ARG A 59 0.89 8.79 -5.61
N ALA A 60 1.37 7.57 -5.82
CA ALA A 60 0.58 6.50 -6.43
C ALA A 60 -0.64 6.13 -5.57
N ALA A 61 -0.43 5.94 -4.27
CA ALA A 61 -1.50 5.68 -3.31
C ALA A 61 -2.53 6.82 -3.27
N ALA A 62 -2.08 8.07 -3.24
CA ALA A 62 -2.96 9.24 -3.20
C ALA A 62 -3.85 9.32 -4.46
N LEU A 63 -3.26 9.06 -5.63
CA LEU A 63 -4.04 8.99 -6.88
C LEU A 63 -5.05 7.84 -6.87
N MET A 64 -4.76 6.71 -6.22
CA MET A 64 -5.72 5.62 -6.07
C MET A 64 -6.85 5.97 -5.11
N SER A 65 -6.54 6.57 -3.96
CA SER A 65 -7.55 7.02 -2.99
C SER A 65 -8.54 8.03 -3.57
N GLN A 66 -8.10 8.84 -4.53
CA GLN A 66 -8.99 9.77 -5.24
C GLN A 66 -9.91 9.09 -6.26
N LYS A 67 -9.49 7.95 -6.81
CA LYS A 67 -10.22 7.22 -7.87
C LYS A 67 -11.18 6.16 -7.32
N HIS A 68 -10.91 5.65 -6.14
CA HIS A 68 -11.67 4.56 -5.52
C HIS A 68 -12.34 5.07 -4.24
N THR A 69 -13.66 4.97 -4.18
CA THR A 69 -14.42 5.21 -2.96
C THR A 69 -13.94 4.26 -1.87
N HIS A 70 -13.84 4.73 -0.63
CA HIS A 70 -13.33 3.94 0.52
C HIS A 70 -11.84 3.55 0.44
N CYS A 71 -11.04 4.24 -0.37
CA CYS A 71 -9.59 4.13 -0.30
C CYS A 71 -8.99 5.34 0.42
N GLU A 72 -8.08 5.09 1.37
CA GLU A 72 -7.41 6.12 2.16
C GLU A 72 -5.89 5.95 2.15
N VAL A 73 -5.15 7.02 2.42
CA VAL A 73 -3.68 6.98 2.50
C VAL A 73 -3.20 7.59 3.79
N ILE A 74 -2.40 6.82 4.53
CA ILE A 74 -1.68 7.28 5.71
C ILE A 74 -0.19 7.28 5.38
N SER A 75 0.49 8.37 5.69
CA SER A 75 1.91 8.57 5.42
C SER A 75 2.71 8.74 6.71
N GLY A 76 4.02 8.50 6.65
CA GLY A 76 4.88 8.54 7.82
C GLY A 76 4.77 7.30 8.70
N VAL A 77 4.31 6.17 8.13
CA VAL A 77 4.10 4.94 8.87
C VAL A 77 5.44 4.26 9.10
N SER A 78 5.76 4.01 10.37
CA SER A 78 6.90 3.20 10.80
C SER A 78 6.45 2.13 11.78
N TYR A 79 7.15 1.01 11.81
CA TYR A 79 6.95 -0.01 12.84
C TYR A 79 7.79 0.37 14.07
N PRO A 80 7.17 0.70 15.23
CA PRO A 80 7.89 1.03 16.46
C PRO A 80 8.61 -0.18 17.08
#